data_AF-A0A0F5FK33-F1
#
_entry.id   AF-A0A0F5FK33-F1
#
_cell.length_a   1.000
_cell.length_b   1.000
_cell.length_c   1.000
_cell.angle_alpha   90.00
_cell.angle_beta   90.00
_cell.angle_gamma   90.00
#
_symmetry.space_group_name_H-M   'P 1'
#
loop_
_entity.id
_entity.type
_entity.pdbx_description
1 polymer ?
#
loop_
_entity_poly.entity_id
_entity_poly.type
_entity_poly.pdbx_seq_one_letter_code
_entity_poly.pdbx_strand_id
1 'polypeptide(L)'
;MQMSFITRRTMLATLGLSTALSLSGASWAQDVTRVAAVWTVPVEQQWASRLHNALIAAEERGEIDYVYSENITNTDYERVMREYAEQGVQLMVGEAFGVEQPARAVAADYPEISFLMGSSLPPVEPNFATFDNFIHEPSYLTGIIAGLKTETDKIGMVGGYAIPEVNRLMHAFMAGALSVNPDATFSVSFINSWYDPPKAKETAFAMVDAGADILYAERFGVSDAAKERGILAIGNVIDTSTDYPGTILASALWHGEPMIDKAIADVKAGSFTASDYGIYAFMEYGGGSLVVDESLAGPEAVAAARAVEATILDGSFVVEIDDTEPTSSQ
;
A
#
# COMPACT_ATOMS: atom_id res chain seq x y z
N MET A 1 -63.75 51.77 -41.34
CA MET A 1 -64.41 51.88 -42.66
C MET A 1 -63.52 51.17 -43.66
N GLN A 2 -64.05 50.14 -44.36
CA GLN A 2 -63.49 49.41 -45.53
C GLN A 2 -62.15 48.67 -45.31
N MET A 3 -62.10 47.33 -45.14
CA MET A 3 -62.32 46.21 -46.09
C MET A 3 -61.62 46.36 -47.45
N SER A 4 -60.77 45.35 -47.75
CA SER A 4 -60.43 44.73 -49.06
C SER A 4 -58.93 44.63 -49.33
N PHE A 5 -58.33 43.58 -49.91
CA PHE A 5 -58.72 42.24 -50.39
C PHE A 5 -57.42 41.41 -50.38
N ILE A 6 -57.40 40.18 -49.89
CA ILE A 6 -56.35 39.21 -50.28
C ILE A 6 -57.01 37.91 -50.72
N THR A 7 -56.60 37.49 -51.90
CA THR A 7 -57.27 36.62 -52.85
C THR A 7 -57.08 35.14 -52.52
N ARG A 8 -58.14 34.34 -52.73
CA ARG A 8 -58.14 32.88 -52.67
C ARG A 8 -57.38 32.27 -53.85
N ARG A 9 -56.26 31.60 -53.57
CA ARG A 9 -55.50 30.59 -54.35
C ARG A 9 -54.05 30.81 -53.92
N THR A 10 -53.49 30.02 -53.01
CA THR A 10 -52.94 28.71 -53.34
C THR A 10 -53.01 27.80 -52.11
N MET A 11 -53.82 26.73 -52.20
CA MET A 11 -53.70 25.56 -51.35
C MET A 11 -52.39 24.85 -51.70
N LEU A 12 -51.55 24.59 -50.70
CA LEU A 12 -50.79 23.34 -50.58
C LEU A 12 -50.43 23.17 -49.11
N ALA A 13 -51.21 22.32 -48.46
CA ALA A 13 -51.00 21.83 -47.12
C ALA A 13 -49.90 20.77 -47.16
N THR A 14 -48.94 20.86 -46.24
CA THR A 14 -48.29 19.68 -45.66
C THR A 14 -47.80 20.00 -44.25
N LEU A 15 -48.15 19.07 -43.37
CA LEU A 15 -47.96 19.00 -41.92
C LEU A 15 -46.58 19.45 -41.42
N GLY A 16 -46.58 20.29 -40.39
CA GLY A 16 -45.48 20.43 -39.42
C GLY A 16 -46.01 20.09 -38.04
N LEU A 17 -45.92 18.82 -37.68
CA LEU A 17 -46.36 18.23 -36.42
C LEU A 17 -45.55 18.83 -35.25
N SER A 18 -46.25 19.24 -34.21
CA SER A 18 -45.71 19.55 -32.90
C SER A 18 -45.01 18.35 -32.27
N THR A 19 -43.71 18.47 -32.01
CA THR A 19 -42.96 17.57 -31.11
C THR A 19 -42.06 18.39 -30.18
N ALA A 20 -42.63 18.77 -29.04
CA ALA A 20 -41.85 18.82 -27.81
C ALA A 20 -41.53 17.37 -27.43
N LEU A 21 -40.32 16.91 -27.72
CA LEU A 21 -39.73 15.74 -27.08
C LEU A 21 -38.39 16.16 -26.50
N SER A 22 -38.39 16.35 -25.18
CA SER A 22 -37.44 15.72 -24.27
C SER A 22 -36.14 15.23 -24.92
N LEU A 23 -35.14 16.10 -24.98
CA LEU A 23 -33.75 15.65 -24.78
C LEU A 23 -33.64 15.29 -23.29
N SER A 24 -34.23 14.16 -22.95
CA SER A 24 -33.84 13.34 -21.82
C SER A 24 -32.32 13.27 -21.81
N GLY A 25 -31.73 13.75 -20.71
CA GLY A 25 -30.31 13.57 -20.47
C GLY A 25 -29.98 12.11 -20.70
N ALA A 26 -29.06 11.86 -21.63
CA ALA A 26 -28.21 10.70 -21.49
C ALA A 26 -27.55 10.89 -20.12
N SER A 27 -28.01 10.15 -19.11
CA SER A 27 -27.11 9.84 -18.01
C SER A 27 -25.94 9.16 -18.70
N TRP A 28 -24.80 9.84 -18.78
CA TRP A 28 -23.55 9.18 -19.02
C TRP A 28 -23.42 8.23 -17.83
N ALA A 29 -23.83 6.97 -18.01
CA ALA A 29 -23.23 5.91 -17.24
C ALA A 29 -21.75 6.07 -17.58
N GLN A 30 -20.94 6.58 -16.64
CA GLN A 30 -19.50 6.46 -16.80
C GLN A 30 -19.27 4.97 -16.96
N ASP A 31 -18.65 4.56 -18.07
CA ASP A 31 -18.16 3.20 -18.20
C ASP A 31 -17.33 2.91 -16.95
N VAL A 32 -17.60 1.77 -16.30
CA VAL A 32 -16.93 1.38 -15.07
C VAL A 32 -15.42 1.36 -15.33
N THR A 33 -14.64 1.98 -14.44
CA THR A 33 -13.20 2.12 -14.65
C THR A 33 -12.56 0.73 -14.65
N ARG A 34 -11.95 0.34 -15.78
CA ARG A 34 -11.28 -0.95 -15.90
C ARG A 34 -9.87 -0.86 -15.34
N VAL A 35 -9.55 -1.71 -14.38
CA VAL A 35 -8.28 -1.71 -13.65
C VAL A 35 -7.60 -3.06 -13.82
N ALA A 36 -6.30 -3.04 -14.14
CA ALA A 36 -5.47 -4.24 -14.11
C ALA A 36 -4.42 -4.14 -13.02
N ALA A 37 -4.07 -5.28 -12.40
CA ALA A 37 -2.88 -5.37 -11.56
C ALA A 37 -1.91 -6.48 -11.98
N VAL A 38 -0.62 -6.23 -11.80
CA VAL A 38 0.46 -7.20 -12.13
C VAL A 38 1.38 -7.36 -10.92
N TRP A 39 1.41 -8.57 -10.35
CA TRP A 39 2.18 -8.89 -9.14
C TRP A 39 3.33 -9.86 -9.44
N THR A 40 4.50 -9.58 -8.89
CA THR A 40 5.67 -10.48 -9.01
C THR A 40 5.62 -11.66 -8.04
N VAL A 41 4.79 -11.56 -7.02
CA VAL A 41 4.57 -12.53 -5.93
C VAL A 41 3.09 -12.96 -5.88
N PRO A 42 2.72 -13.98 -5.08
CA PRO A 42 1.33 -14.31 -4.83
C PRO A 42 0.57 -13.15 -4.19
N VAL A 43 -0.72 -13.02 -4.46
CA VAL A 43 -1.55 -11.94 -3.88
C VAL A 43 -1.71 -12.04 -2.37
N GLU A 44 -1.44 -13.19 -1.76
CA GLU A 44 -1.43 -13.36 -0.30
C GLU A 44 -0.15 -12.81 0.37
N GLN A 45 0.89 -12.49 -0.40
CA GLN A 45 2.09 -11.88 0.13
C GLN A 45 1.76 -10.52 0.76
N GLN A 46 2.40 -10.19 1.89
CA GLN A 46 2.08 -9.02 2.73
C GLN A 46 1.81 -7.72 1.93
N TRP A 47 2.72 -7.33 1.04
CA TRP A 47 2.63 -6.14 0.21
C TRP A 47 1.48 -6.24 -0.82
N ALA A 48 1.52 -7.28 -1.67
CA ALA A 48 0.53 -7.46 -2.73
C ALA A 48 -0.90 -7.57 -2.17
N SER A 49 -1.06 -8.21 -1.01
CA SER A 49 -2.36 -8.41 -0.37
C SER A 49 -3.06 -7.12 -0.01
N ARG A 50 -2.33 -6.07 0.42
CA ARG A 50 -2.96 -4.80 0.82
C ARG A 50 -3.61 -4.11 -0.37
N LEU A 51 -2.87 -4.04 -1.47
CA LEU A 51 -3.33 -3.40 -2.69
C LEU A 51 -4.40 -4.24 -3.39
N HIS A 52 -4.22 -5.55 -3.43
CA HIS A 52 -5.18 -6.48 -3.99
C HIS A 52 -6.54 -6.42 -3.26
N ASN A 53 -6.53 -6.45 -1.93
CA ASN A 53 -7.75 -6.37 -1.14
C ASN A 53 -8.45 -5.01 -1.29
N ALA A 54 -7.68 -3.91 -1.38
CA ALA A 54 -8.24 -2.59 -1.66
C ALA A 54 -8.92 -2.52 -3.04
N LEU A 55 -8.32 -3.14 -4.06
CA LEU A 55 -8.92 -3.26 -5.40
C LEU A 55 -10.17 -4.13 -5.40
N ILE A 56 -10.16 -5.28 -4.70
CA ILE A 56 -11.37 -6.10 -4.50
C ILE A 56 -12.47 -5.28 -3.81
N ALA A 57 -12.15 -4.55 -2.75
CA ALA A 57 -13.13 -3.74 -2.04
C ALA A 57 -13.74 -2.66 -2.96
N ALA A 58 -12.96 -2.03 -3.83
CA ALA A 58 -13.46 -1.09 -4.83
C ALA A 58 -14.36 -1.76 -5.89
N GLU A 59 -14.00 -2.97 -6.33
CA GLU A 59 -14.82 -3.78 -7.24
C GLU A 59 -16.16 -4.18 -6.60
N GLU A 60 -16.14 -4.63 -5.34
CA GLU A 60 -17.35 -4.98 -4.58
C GLU A 60 -18.30 -3.79 -4.38
N ARG A 61 -17.75 -2.57 -4.28
CA ARG A 61 -18.51 -1.31 -4.29
C ARG A 61 -19.06 -0.92 -5.67
N GLY A 62 -18.69 -1.66 -6.73
CA GLY A 62 -19.09 -1.42 -8.10
C GLY A 62 -18.39 -0.22 -8.74
N GLU A 63 -17.23 0.17 -8.21
CA GLU A 63 -16.51 1.36 -8.66
C GLU A 63 -15.59 1.07 -9.85
N ILE A 64 -15.10 -0.17 -9.95
CA ILE A 64 -14.14 -0.62 -10.96
C ILE A 64 -14.49 -2.02 -11.47
N ASP A 65 -13.93 -2.38 -12.63
CA ASP A 65 -13.88 -3.74 -13.18
C ASP A 65 -12.42 -4.20 -13.06
N TYR A 66 -12.14 -5.19 -12.20
CA TYR A 66 -10.78 -5.50 -11.79
C TYR A 66 -10.32 -6.86 -12.31
N VAL A 67 -9.13 -6.86 -12.93
CA VAL A 67 -8.44 -8.08 -13.39
C VAL A 67 -7.00 -8.06 -12.90
N TYR A 68 -6.40 -9.23 -12.67
CA TYR A 68 -5.01 -9.28 -12.23
C TYR A 68 -4.27 -10.53 -12.70
N SER A 69 -2.94 -10.42 -12.65
CA SER A 69 -1.99 -11.52 -12.82
C SER A 69 -1.02 -11.52 -11.65
N GLU A 70 -0.68 -12.70 -11.14
CA GLU A 70 0.25 -12.88 -10.02
C GLU A 70 1.34 -13.90 -10.36
N ASN A 71 2.39 -13.94 -9.53
CA ASN A 71 3.58 -14.77 -9.80
C ASN A 71 4.25 -14.50 -11.16
N ILE A 72 4.18 -13.25 -11.62
CA ILE A 72 4.77 -12.85 -12.89
C ILE A 72 6.27 -12.65 -12.71
N THR A 73 7.07 -13.35 -13.50
CA THR A 73 8.53 -13.19 -13.47
C THR A 73 8.92 -11.80 -13.96
N ASN A 74 10.04 -11.23 -13.48
CA ASN A 74 10.52 -9.93 -13.96
C ASN A 74 10.73 -9.91 -15.49
N THR A 75 11.03 -11.06 -16.11
CA THR A 75 11.19 -11.20 -17.56
C THR A 75 9.84 -11.13 -18.31
N ASP A 76 8.77 -11.65 -17.71
CA ASP A 76 7.43 -11.65 -18.28
C ASP A 76 6.64 -10.36 -18.01
N TYR A 77 7.08 -9.56 -17.03
CA TYR A 77 6.34 -8.40 -16.53
C TYR A 77 5.98 -7.40 -17.63
N GLU A 78 6.94 -7.02 -18.48
CA GLU A 78 6.69 -6.09 -19.59
C GLU A 78 5.60 -6.60 -20.54
N ARG A 79 5.68 -7.88 -20.92
CA ARG A 79 4.72 -8.51 -21.83
C ARG A 79 3.31 -8.47 -21.24
N VAL A 80 3.16 -8.83 -19.95
CA VAL A 80 1.87 -8.84 -19.26
C VAL A 80 1.29 -7.43 -19.14
N MET A 81 2.12 -6.43 -18.82
CA MET A 81 1.66 -5.03 -18.81
C MET A 81 1.13 -4.61 -20.19
N ARG A 82 1.86 -4.92 -21.28
CA ARG A 82 1.39 -4.61 -22.64
C ARG A 82 0.09 -5.33 -22.98
N GLU A 83 -0.06 -6.60 -22.59
CA GLU A 83 -1.31 -7.35 -22.80
C GLU A 83 -2.52 -6.71 -22.11
N TYR A 84 -2.36 -6.14 -20.92
CA TYR A 84 -3.43 -5.39 -20.26
C TYR A 84 -3.66 -4.02 -20.90
N ALA A 85 -2.60 -3.35 -21.33
CA ALA A 85 -2.71 -2.07 -22.04
C ALA A 85 -3.53 -2.20 -23.33
N GLU A 86 -3.24 -3.22 -24.15
CA GLU A 86 -4.00 -3.53 -25.37
C GLU A 86 -5.47 -3.95 -25.10
N GLN A 87 -5.79 -4.35 -23.86
CA GLN A 87 -7.16 -4.62 -23.44
C GLN A 87 -7.93 -3.34 -23.02
N GLY A 88 -7.28 -2.17 -23.04
CA GLY A 88 -7.92 -0.88 -22.77
C GLY A 88 -8.24 -0.63 -21.30
N VAL A 89 -7.41 -1.14 -20.38
CA VAL A 89 -7.49 -0.74 -18.97
C VAL A 89 -7.16 0.75 -18.82
N GLN A 90 -7.81 1.43 -17.87
CA GLN A 90 -7.58 2.85 -17.63
C GLN A 90 -6.62 3.11 -16.47
N LEU A 91 -6.52 2.16 -15.52
CA LEU A 91 -5.55 2.18 -14.44
C LEU A 91 -4.81 0.85 -14.39
N MET A 92 -3.49 0.91 -14.27
CA MET A 92 -2.63 -0.21 -13.99
C MET A 92 -1.97 -0.05 -12.62
N VAL A 93 -2.05 -1.08 -11.78
CA VAL A 93 -1.44 -1.12 -10.45
C VAL A 93 -0.40 -2.24 -10.39
N GLY A 94 0.72 -2.00 -9.71
CA GLY A 94 1.74 -3.05 -9.58
C GLY A 94 3.00 -2.61 -8.87
N GLU A 95 4.09 -3.33 -9.14
CA GLU A 95 5.39 -3.17 -8.51
C GLU A 95 6.44 -2.88 -9.60
N ALA A 96 7.25 -1.84 -9.42
CA ALA A 96 8.27 -1.43 -10.36
C ALA A 96 9.70 -1.71 -9.88
N PHE A 97 9.96 -1.90 -8.57
CA PHE A 97 11.32 -2.02 -8.03
C PHE A 97 12.26 -2.98 -8.81
N GLY A 98 11.76 -4.18 -9.16
CA GLY A 98 12.52 -5.19 -9.91
C GLY A 98 12.45 -5.06 -11.44
N VAL A 99 11.63 -4.12 -11.95
CA VAL A 99 11.19 -4.00 -13.35
C VAL A 99 11.04 -2.52 -13.79
N GLU A 100 11.80 -1.61 -13.18
CA GLU A 100 11.65 -0.14 -13.36
C GLU A 100 11.73 0.26 -14.83
N GLN A 101 12.78 -0.18 -15.52
CA GLN A 101 13.01 0.15 -16.92
C GLN A 101 11.88 -0.37 -17.83
N PRO A 102 11.53 -1.67 -17.83
CA PRO A 102 10.42 -2.16 -18.66
C PRO A 102 9.07 -1.53 -18.29
N ALA A 103 8.74 -1.35 -17.00
CA ALA A 103 7.47 -0.77 -16.59
C ALA A 103 7.32 0.69 -17.09
N ARG A 104 8.37 1.50 -16.97
CA ARG A 104 8.39 2.89 -17.47
C ARG A 104 8.37 2.96 -19.00
N ALA A 105 8.98 1.99 -19.68
CA ALA A 105 8.91 1.89 -21.14
C ALA A 105 7.48 1.63 -21.62
N VAL A 106 6.75 0.71 -20.95
CA VAL A 106 5.33 0.46 -21.25
C VAL A 106 4.52 1.73 -20.99
N ALA A 107 4.69 2.40 -19.86
CA ALA A 107 3.91 3.61 -19.58
C ALA A 107 4.14 4.73 -20.61
N ALA A 108 5.36 4.87 -21.13
CA ALA A 108 5.67 5.82 -22.20
C ALA A 108 5.02 5.44 -23.55
N ASP A 109 4.85 4.16 -23.83
CA ASP A 109 4.20 3.66 -25.05
C ASP A 109 2.66 3.80 -24.99
N TYR A 110 2.07 3.83 -23.79
CA TYR A 110 0.62 3.94 -23.55
C TYR A 110 0.27 5.17 -22.67
N PRO A 111 0.47 6.40 -23.17
CA PRO A 111 0.31 7.63 -22.39
C PRO A 111 -1.13 7.91 -21.90
N GLU A 112 -2.12 7.23 -22.47
CA GLU A 112 -3.54 7.32 -22.09
C GLU A 112 -3.91 6.48 -20.86
N ILE A 113 -3.06 5.54 -20.46
CA ILE A 113 -3.27 4.67 -19.30
C ILE A 113 -2.61 5.30 -18.09
N SER A 114 -3.30 5.31 -16.96
CA SER A 114 -2.72 5.73 -15.68
C SER A 114 -1.97 4.57 -15.04
N PHE A 115 -0.72 4.77 -14.62
CA PHE A 115 0.11 3.77 -13.96
C PHE A 115 0.38 4.20 -12.52
N LEU A 116 -0.07 3.41 -11.55
CA LEU A 116 0.22 3.57 -10.13
C LEU A 116 1.13 2.43 -9.69
N MET A 117 2.43 2.70 -9.55
CA MET A 117 3.44 1.65 -9.43
C MET A 117 4.28 1.78 -8.15
N GLY A 118 4.40 0.70 -7.39
CA GLY A 118 5.28 0.63 -6.21
C GLY A 118 6.73 0.78 -6.62
N SER A 119 7.39 1.88 -6.26
CA SER A 119 8.70 2.25 -6.80
C SER A 119 9.52 3.03 -5.78
N SER A 120 10.83 2.77 -5.74
CA SER A 120 11.78 3.60 -4.98
C SER A 120 12.30 4.79 -5.81
N LEU A 121 11.87 4.92 -7.07
CA LEU A 121 12.27 6.01 -7.96
C LEU A 121 11.14 7.04 -8.08
N PRO A 122 11.45 8.31 -8.41
CA PRO A 122 10.43 9.34 -8.58
C PRO A 122 9.37 9.03 -9.67
N PRO A 123 8.19 9.67 -9.61
CA PRO A 123 7.19 9.58 -10.65
C PRO A 123 7.69 10.20 -11.96
N VAL A 124 7.12 9.78 -13.09
CA VAL A 124 7.49 10.24 -14.44
C VAL A 124 6.24 10.62 -15.23
N GLU A 125 6.21 11.87 -15.68
CA GLU A 125 5.15 12.41 -16.53
C GLU A 125 5.04 11.65 -17.86
N PRO A 126 3.83 11.54 -18.46
CA PRO A 126 2.58 12.13 -17.97
C PRO A 126 1.80 11.26 -16.95
N ASN A 127 2.10 9.96 -16.90
CA ASN A 127 1.15 8.96 -16.44
C ASN A 127 1.75 7.88 -15.51
N PHE A 128 3.01 8.00 -15.11
CA PHE A 128 3.65 7.05 -14.19
C PHE A 128 3.74 7.65 -12.78
N ALA A 129 2.70 7.43 -11.99
CA ALA A 129 2.70 7.72 -10.57
C ALA A 129 3.43 6.61 -9.80
N THR A 130 4.03 6.99 -8.68
CA THR A 130 4.76 6.08 -7.81
C THR A 130 4.16 6.09 -6.42
N PHE A 131 4.38 5.02 -5.67
CA PHE A 131 4.06 4.97 -4.26
C PHE A 131 5.03 4.05 -3.53
N ASP A 132 5.01 4.16 -2.21
CA ASP A 132 5.67 3.25 -1.29
C ASP A 132 4.79 3.08 -0.02
N ASN A 133 5.01 2.06 0.80
CA ASN A 133 4.27 1.91 2.07
C ASN A 133 4.91 2.74 3.19
N PHE A 134 4.54 4.02 3.29
CA PHE A 134 5.05 4.91 4.35
C PHE A 134 4.47 4.63 5.75
N ILE A 135 4.46 3.37 6.19
CA ILE A 135 4.00 2.94 7.53
C ILE A 135 5.05 3.13 8.64
N HIS A 136 6.00 4.05 8.45
CA HIS A 136 7.00 4.42 9.43
C HIS A 136 6.40 4.90 10.76
N GLU A 137 5.26 5.60 10.72
CA GLU A 137 4.54 6.06 11.91
C GLU A 137 4.11 4.89 12.82
N PRO A 138 3.31 3.90 12.36
CA PRO A 138 3.00 2.75 13.20
C PRO A 138 4.21 1.85 13.48
N SER A 139 5.24 1.81 12.62
CA SER A 139 6.49 1.09 12.94
C SER A 139 7.23 1.72 14.12
N TYR A 140 7.25 3.04 14.25
CA TYR A 140 7.79 3.72 15.43
C TYR A 140 7.01 3.34 16.70
N LEU A 141 5.68 3.29 16.60
CA LEU A 141 4.83 2.91 17.73
C LEU A 141 5.02 1.44 18.15
N THR A 142 5.20 0.52 17.21
CA THR A 142 5.55 -0.88 17.56
C THR A 142 6.95 -0.98 18.17
N GLY A 143 7.87 -0.10 17.78
CA GLY A 143 9.18 0.10 18.41
C GLY A 143 9.07 0.45 19.89
N ILE A 144 8.24 1.44 20.25
CA ILE A 144 7.98 1.80 21.66
C ILE A 144 7.52 0.58 22.46
N ILE A 145 6.59 -0.21 21.89
CA ILE A 145 6.08 -1.40 22.56
C ILE A 145 7.19 -2.42 22.75
N ALA A 146 7.99 -2.70 21.73
CA ALA A 146 9.11 -3.63 21.83
C ALA A 146 10.16 -3.18 22.85
N GLY A 147 10.53 -1.89 22.86
CA GLY A 147 11.52 -1.32 23.78
C GLY A 147 11.10 -1.43 25.25
N LEU A 148 9.80 -1.28 25.55
CA LEU A 148 9.26 -1.47 26.91
C LEU A 148 9.03 -2.95 27.28
N LYS A 149 9.15 -3.87 26.32
CA LYS A 149 8.84 -5.30 26.51
C LYS A 149 10.02 -6.23 26.48
N THR A 150 11.11 -5.85 25.85
CA THR A 150 12.34 -6.63 25.91
C THR A 150 12.84 -6.71 27.36
N GLU A 151 13.28 -7.89 27.75
CA GLU A 151 13.94 -8.19 29.02
C GLU A 151 15.47 -8.32 28.84
N THR A 152 15.93 -8.55 27.60
CA THR A 152 17.36 -8.73 27.27
C THR A 152 18.00 -7.53 26.60
N ASP A 153 17.22 -6.50 26.26
CA ASP A 153 17.62 -5.35 25.45
C ASP A 153 18.14 -5.74 24.06
N LYS A 154 17.82 -6.94 23.58
CA LYS A 154 18.28 -7.46 22.28
C LYS A 154 17.11 -7.78 21.39
N ILE A 155 17.04 -7.09 20.25
CA ILE A 155 15.97 -7.26 19.27
C ILE A 155 16.57 -7.74 17.95
N GLY A 156 16.01 -8.81 17.39
CA GLY A 156 16.40 -9.33 16.08
C GLY A 156 15.50 -8.77 14.99
N MET A 157 16.05 -8.31 13.87
CA MET A 157 15.31 -7.70 12.76
C MET A 157 15.69 -8.37 11.45
N VAL A 158 14.71 -9.01 10.81
CA VAL A 158 14.93 -9.75 9.56
C VAL A 158 14.09 -9.13 8.46
N GLY A 159 14.77 -8.59 7.44
CA GLY A 159 14.14 -7.94 6.28
C GLY A 159 14.36 -8.70 4.97
N GLY A 160 13.60 -8.36 3.93
CA GLY A 160 13.80 -8.90 2.58
C GLY A 160 15.06 -8.38 1.89
N TYR A 161 14.99 -7.16 1.36
CA TYR A 161 16.12 -6.46 0.72
C TYR A 161 16.36 -5.12 1.42
N ALA A 162 17.60 -4.66 1.42
CA ALA A 162 17.98 -3.35 1.93
C ALA A 162 17.63 -2.24 0.92
N ILE A 163 16.34 -1.92 0.84
CA ILE A 163 15.80 -0.87 -0.03
C ILE A 163 15.18 0.24 0.83
N PRO A 164 14.99 1.46 0.28
CA PRO A 164 14.45 2.59 1.03
C PRO A 164 13.22 2.27 1.88
N GLU A 165 12.27 1.52 1.33
CA GLU A 165 11.07 1.02 2.02
C GLU A 165 11.42 0.27 3.33
N VAL A 166 12.09 -0.87 3.22
CA VAL A 166 12.40 -1.73 4.37
C VAL A 166 13.29 -1.00 5.38
N ASN A 167 14.27 -0.24 4.89
CA ASN A 167 15.18 0.57 5.69
C ASN A 167 14.41 1.55 6.58
N ARG A 168 13.50 2.33 5.97
CA ARG A 168 12.64 3.31 6.66
C ARG A 168 11.88 2.69 7.82
N LEU A 169 11.25 1.54 7.58
CA LEU A 169 10.43 0.88 8.59
C LEU A 169 11.28 0.33 9.74
N MET A 170 12.45 -0.22 9.43
CA MET A 170 13.40 -0.67 10.44
C MET A 170 13.94 0.49 11.28
N HIS A 171 14.34 1.59 10.65
CA HIS A 171 14.82 2.78 11.35
C HIS A 171 13.75 3.39 12.28
N ALA A 172 12.51 3.52 11.79
CA ALA A 172 11.41 4.01 12.62
C ALA A 172 11.17 3.11 13.83
N PHE A 173 11.15 1.79 13.64
CA PHE A 173 11.06 0.82 14.72
C PHE A 173 12.20 0.95 15.74
N MET A 174 13.45 1.04 15.28
CA MET A 174 14.63 1.22 16.14
C MET A 174 14.53 2.52 16.94
N ALA A 175 14.16 3.63 16.30
CA ALA A 175 14.00 4.92 16.94
C ALA A 175 12.88 4.91 17.99
N GLY A 176 11.78 4.20 17.72
CA GLY A 176 10.70 3.99 18.67
C GLY A 176 11.16 3.23 19.92
N ALA A 177 11.87 2.12 19.73
CA ALA A 177 12.41 1.34 20.84
C ALA A 177 13.42 2.13 21.68
N LEU A 178 14.35 2.85 21.03
CA LEU A 178 15.37 3.67 21.70
C LEU A 178 14.78 4.87 22.47
N SER A 179 13.59 5.35 22.09
CA SER A 179 12.93 6.47 22.77
C SER A 179 12.51 6.14 24.21
N VAL A 180 12.29 4.85 24.50
CA VAL A 180 11.82 4.34 25.80
C VAL A 180 12.82 3.40 26.45
N ASN A 181 13.72 2.79 25.66
CA ASN A 181 14.79 1.93 26.12
C ASN A 181 16.11 2.30 25.39
N PRO A 182 16.90 3.24 25.93
CA PRO A 182 18.16 3.66 25.32
C PRO A 182 19.24 2.58 25.27
N ASP A 183 19.08 1.49 26.04
CA ASP A 183 20.04 0.38 26.12
C ASP A 183 19.73 -0.72 25.07
N ALA A 184 18.61 -0.62 24.36
CA ALA A 184 18.22 -1.56 23.31
C ALA A 184 19.28 -1.66 22.18
N THR A 185 19.58 -2.89 21.79
CA THR A 185 20.50 -3.27 20.73
C THR A 185 19.79 -4.09 19.65
N PHE A 186 20.24 -3.94 18.40
CA PHE A 186 19.57 -4.51 17.23
C PHE A 186 20.50 -5.41 16.44
N SER A 187 20.05 -6.62 16.12
CA SER A 187 20.68 -7.48 15.12
C SER A 187 19.90 -7.40 13.82
N VAL A 188 20.50 -6.82 12.77
CA VAL A 188 19.83 -6.58 11.49
C VAL A 188 20.35 -7.54 10.44
N SER A 189 19.45 -8.18 9.68
CA SER A 189 19.83 -9.03 8.55
C SER A 189 18.80 -9.00 7.42
N PHE A 190 19.29 -9.01 6.18
CA PHE A 190 18.46 -9.07 4.97
C PHE A 190 18.62 -10.43 4.29
N ILE A 191 17.50 -11.11 4.03
CA ILE A 191 17.51 -12.43 3.39
C ILE A 191 17.72 -12.37 1.87
N ASN A 192 17.73 -11.19 1.28
CA ASN A 192 17.83 -10.94 -0.16
C ASN A 192 16.76 -11.70 -0.96
N SER A 193 15.53 -11.69 -0.44
CA SER A 193 14.34 -12.29 -1.05
C SER A 193 13.06 -11.63 -0.49
N TRP A 194 12.05 -11.46 -1.34
CA TRP A 194 10.70 -11.05 -0.89
C TRP A 194 9.90 -12.22 -0.30
N TYR A 195 10.24 -13.45 -0.69
CA TYR A 195 9.53 -14.65 -0.25
C TYR A 195 10.47 -15.86 -0.15
N ASP A 196 11.03 -16.08 1.04
CA ASP A 196 11.78 -17.28 1.41
C ASP A 196 11.60 -17.55 2.93
N PRO A 197 10.43 -18.09 3.34
CA PRO A 197 10.14 -18.35 4.74
C PRO A 197 11.19 -19.26 5.44
N PRO A 198 11.71 -20.33 4.82
CA PRO A 198 12.78 -21.12 5.42
C PRO A 198 14.02 -20.30 5.79
N LYS A 199 14.51 -19.44 4.87
CA LYS A 199 15.69 -18.61 5.11
C LYS A 199 15.45 -17.52 6.15
N ALA A 200 14.26 -16.90 6.14
CA ALA A 200 13.85 -15.95 7.17
C ALA A 200 13.86 -16.59 8.56
N LYS A 201 13.32 -17.81 8.67
CA LYS A 201 13.27 -18.58 9.91
C LYS A 201 14.65 -18.95 10.44
N GLU A 202 15.55 -19.44 9.57
CA GLU A 202 16.92 -19.78 9.94
C GLU A 202 17.70 -18.55 10.45
N THR A 203 17.53 -17.42 9.77
CA THR A 203 18.16 -16.15 10.15
C THR A 203 17.65 -15.66 11.51
N ALA A 204 16.34 -15.74 11.74
CA ALA A 204 15.73 -15.40 13.02
C ALA A 204 16.22 -16.31 14.16
N PHE A 205 16.35 -17.63 13.93
CA PHE A 205 16.90 -18.54 14.95
C PHE A 205 18.31 -18.15 15.41
N ALA A 206 19.18 -17.72 14.49
CA ALA A 206 20.52 -17.27 14.85
C ALA A 206 20.50 -16.04 15.78
N MET A 207 19.55 -15.11 15.58
CA MET A 207 19.38 -13.93 16.44
C MET A 207 18.87 -14.32 17.83
N VAL A 208 17.93 -15.26 17.90
CA VAL A 208 17.44 -15.79 19.19
C VAL A 208 18.53 -16.54 19.94
N ASP A 209 19.32 -17.37 19.25
CA ASP A 209 20.46 -18.08 19.84
C ASP A 209 21.55 -17.09 20.33
N ALA A 210 21.61 -15.87 19.78
CA ALA A 210 22.47 -14.76 20.24
C ALA A 210 21.84 -13.91 21.38
N GLY A 211 20.62 -14.24 21.81
CA GLY A 211 19.94 -13.68 22.97
C GLY A 211 18.84 -12.66 22.66
N ALA A 212 18.41 -12.52 21.41
CA ALA A 212 17.24 -11.70 21.10
C ALA A 212 15.96 -12.33 21.68
N ASP A 213 15.14 -11.54 22.37
CA ASP A 213 13.88 -11.97 22.98
C ASP A 213 12.62 -11.40 22.30
N ILE A 214 12.82 -10.45 21.38
CA ILE A 214 11.81 -9.93 20.47
C ILE A 214 12.35 -9.98 19.04
N LEU A 215 11.51 -10.38 18.09
CA LEU A 215 11.84 -10.35 16.66
C LEU A 215 10.94 -9.37 15.90
N TYR A 216 11.53 -8.51 15.06
CA TYR A 216 10.81 -7.73 14.06
C TYR A 216 10.60 -8.60 12.81
N ALA A 217 9.35 -9.02 12.61
CA ALA A 217 8.92 -9.99 11.60
C ALA A 217 8.41 -9.31 10.32
N GLU A 218 9.34 -8.72 9.58
CA GLU A 218 9.05 -8.14 8.27
C GLU A 218 8.75 -9.23 7.21
N ARG A 219 9.13 -10.49 7.47
CA ARG A 219 8.87 -11.67 6.64
C ARG A 219 8.19 -12.79 7.45
N PHE A 220 7.25 -13.51 6.84
CA PHE A 220 6.47 -14.58 7.49
C PHE A 220 7.30 -15.62 8.28
N GLY A 221 8.44 -16.07 7.77
CA GLY A 221 9.25 -17.08 8.45
C GLY A 221 9.84 -16.65 9.81
N VAL A 222 9.85 -15.34 10.09
CA VAL A 222 10.31 -14.80 11.38
C VAL A 222 9.29 -15.07 12.49
N SER A 223 7.99 -14.93 12.20
CA SER A 223 6.91 -15.26 13.14
C SER A 223 6.89 -16.75 13.48
N ASP A 224 7.20 -17.62 12.51
CA ASP A 224 7.39 -19.05 12.76
C ASP A 224 8.54 -19.32 13.73
N ALA A 225 9.67 -18.61 13.58
CA ALA A 225 10.80 -18.73 14.48
C ALA A 225 10.44 -18.29 15.90
N ALA A 226 9.78 -17.14 16.04
CA ALA A 226 9.36 -16.61 17.34
C ALA A 226 8.46 -17.59 18.09
N LYS A 227 7.43 -18.13 17.40
CA LYS A 227 6.50 -19.11 17.95
C LYS A 227 7.21 -20.41 18.37
N GLU A 228 8.12 -20.92 17.54
CA GLU A 228 8.86 -22.14 17.85
C GLU A 228 9.84 -21.98 19.01
N ARG A 229 10.45 -20.79 19.16
CA ARG A 229 11.34 -20.47 20.28
C ARG A 229 10.59 -19.99 21.54
N GLY A 230 9.29 -19.75 21.45
CA GLY A 230 8.47 -19.26 22.56
C GLY A 230 8.80 -17.84 22.96
N ILE A 231 9.19 -17.00 22.01
CA ILE A 231 9.47 -15.57 22.21
C ILE A 231 8.46 -14.70 21.46
N LEU A 232 8.51 -13.39 21.65
CA LEU A 232 7.58 -12.44 21.05
C LEU A 232 8.06 -11.96 19.67
N ALA A 233 7.12 -11.51 18.84
CA ALA A 233 7.41 -10.88 17.56
C ALA A 233 6.54 -9.64 17.31
N ILE A 234 7.07 -8.74 16.49
CA ILE A 234 6.38 -7.56 15.96
C ILE A 234 6.05 -7.84 14.50
N GLY A 235 4.77 -7.78 14.14
CA GLY A 235 4.31 -7.93 12.76
C GLY A 235 4.51 -6.66 11.94
N ASN A 236 4.58 -6.82 10.62
CA ASN A 236 4.69 -5.72 9.67
C ASN A 236 3.69 -5.90 8.50
N VAL A 237 3.18 -4.78 7.98
CA VAL A 237 2.21 -4.64 6.88
C VAL A 237 0.82 -5.20 7.18
N ILE A 238 0.72 -6.38 7.79
CA ILE A 238 -0.53 -7.11 8.03
C ILE A 238 -0.56 -7.62 9.48
N ASP A 239 -1.76 -7.85 10.02
CA ASP A 239 -1.92 -8.51 11.32
C ASP A 239 -1.90 -10.03 11.13
N THR A 240 -0.97 -10.69 11.81
CA THR A 240 -0.82 -12.16 11.82
C THR A 240 -1.08 -12.77 13.19
N SER A 241 -1.58 -11.99 14.15
CA SER A 241 -1.80 -12.43 15.54
C SER A 241 -2.73 -13.64 15.66
N THR A 242 -3.69 -13.79 14.74
CA THR A 242 -4.61 -14.94 14.69
C THR A 242 -3.90 -16.25 14.33
N ASP A 243 -2.86 -16.19 13.50
CA ASP A 243 -2.07 -17.36 13.06
C ASP A 243 -1.00 -17.74 14.11
N TYR A 244 -0.59 -16.75 14.90
CA TYR A 244 0.46 -16.83 15.90
C TYR A 244 -0.03 -16.33 17.28
N PRO A 245 -1.07 -16.95 17.86
CA PRO A 245 -1.63 -16.50 19.13
C PRO A 245 -0.61 -16.63 20.26
N GLY A 246 -0.45 -15.56 21.05
CA GLY A 246 0.54 -15.49 22.13
C GLY A 246 1.97 -15.17 21.66
N THR A 247 2.17 -14.87 20.37
CA THR A 247 3.49 -14.54 19.81
C THR A 247 3.55 -13.13 19.26
N ILE A 248 2.55 -12.70 18.47
CA ILE A 248 2.54 -11.35 17.87
C ILE A 248 2.11 -10.32 18.91
N LEU A 249 3.07 -9.50 19.33
CA LEU A 249 2.92 -8.48 20.36
C LEU A 249 2.19 -7.24 19.84
N ALA A 250 2.59 -6.77 18.66
CA ALA A 250 2.00 -5.64 17.96
C ALA A 250 2.30 -5.75 16.47
N SER A 251 1.52 -5.08 15.62
CA SER A 251 1.77 -5.00 14.19
C SER A 251 1.59 -3.58 13.67
N ALA A 252 2.52 -3.16 12.82
CA ALA A 252 2.36 -1.96 11.99
C ALA A 252 1.60 -2.36 10.73
N LEU A 253 0.38 -1.84 10.55
CA LEU A 253 -0.49 -2.20 9.43
C LEU A 253 -0.39 -1.16 8.32
N TRP A 254 -0.47 -1.64 7.09
CA TRP A 254 -0.67 -0.82 5.90
C TRP A 254 -2.07 -1.07 5.34
N HIS A 255 -2.78 0.01 5.01
CA HIS A 255 -4.08 0.02 4.38
C HIS A 255 -3.91 0.62 2.97
N GLY A 256 -4.22 -0.18 1.94
CA GLY A 256 -4.08 0.25 0.55
C GLY A 256 -5.25 1.11 0.07
N GLU A 257 -6.36 1.08 0.81
CA GLU A 257 -7.66 1.68 0.45
C GLU A 257 -7.56 3.18 0.20
N PRO A 258 -6.96 4.01 1.10
CA PRO A 258 -6.91 5.46 0.87
C PRO A 258 -6.19 5.83 -0.43
N MET A 259 -5.12 5.09 -0.75
CA MET A 259 -4.33 5.30 -1.95
C MET A 259 -5.08 4.86 -3.22
N ILE A 260 -5.64 3.64 -3.21
CA ILE A 260 -6.36 3.08 -4.34
C ILE A 260 -7.62 3.89 -4.64
N ASP A 261 -8.38 4.27 -3.61
CA ASP A 261 -9.58 5.10 -3.75
C ASP A 261 -9.23 6.47 -4.36
N LYS A 262 -8.11 7.08 -3.94
CA LYS A 262 -7.64 8.33 -4.54
C LYS A 262 -7.28 8.16 -6.01
N ALA A 263 -6.54 7.12 -6.37
CA ALA A 263 -6.14 6.87 -7.74
C ALA A 263 -7.35 6.63 -8.66
N ILE A 264 -8.32 5.83 -8.20
CA ILE A 264 -9.58 5.60 -8.91
C ILE A 264 -10.34 6.92 -9.11
N ALA A 265 -10.41 7.76 -8.07
CA ALA A 265 -11.08 9.06 -8.16
C ALA A 265 -10.39 9.98 -9.19
N ASP A 266 -9.06 10.03 -9.20
CA ASP A 266 -8.31 10.84 -10.15
C ASP A 266 -8.46 10.37 -11.60
N VAL A 267 -8.46 9.06 -11.83
CA VAL A 267 -8.72 8.48 -13.16
C VAL A 267 -10.12 8.83 -13.63
N LYS A 268 -11.15 8.67 -12.78
CA LYS A 268 -12.55 9.01 -13.11
C LYS A 268 -12.76 10.49 -13.38
N ALA A 269 -12.00 11.35 -12.72
CA ALA A 269 -12.03 12.80 -12.91
C ALA A 269 -11.18 13.26 -14.11
N GLY A 270 -10.37 12.38 -14.71
CA GLY A 270 -9.39 12.74 -15.74
C GLY A 270 -8.28 13.65 -15.22
N SER A 271 -8.00 13.60 -13.91
CA SER A 271 -6.99 14.41 -13.22
C SER A 271 -5.79 13.61 -12.72
N PHE A 272 -5.69 12.33 -13.10
CA PHE A 272 -4.52 11.52 -12.77
C PHE A 272 -3.26 12.11 -13.43
N THR A 273 -2.21 12.28 -12.63
CA THR A 273 -0.90 12.76 -13.06
C THR A 273 0.20 11.92 -12.43
N ALA A 274 1.39 11.98 -13.02
CA ALA A 274 2.58 11.45 -12.37
C ALA A 274 2.82 12.17 -11.04
N SER A 275 2.58 11.49 -9.93
CA SER A 275 2.72 12.03 -8.58
C SER A 275 3.12 10.92 -7.62
N ASP A 276 3.61 11.32 -6.44
CA ASP A 276 3.89 10.37 -5.37
C ASP A 276 2.63 10.18 -4.52
N TYR A 277 2.08 8.96 -4.54
CA TYR A 277 0.90 8.55 -3.79
C TYR A 277 1.27 7.96 -2.43
N GLY A 278 2.55 7.86 -2.08
CA GLY A 278 3.01 7.31 -0.80
C GLY A 278 2.50 8.06 0.42
N ILE A 279 2.12 9.33 0.27
CA ILE A 279 1.50 10.12 1.35
C ILE A 279 0.22 9.48 1.90
N TYR A 280 -0.54 8.74 1.07
CA TYR A 280 -1.77 8.08 1.50
C TYR A 280 -1.54 6.85 2.39
N ALA A 281 -0.29 6.42 2.58
CA ALA A 281 0.07 5.38 3.54
C ALA A 281 0.24 5.92 4.98
N PHE A 282 0.24 7.24 5.18
CA PHE A 282 0.39 7.85 6.50
C PHE A 282 -0.90 7.65 7.34
N MET A 283 -0.76 7.64 8.66
CA MET A 283 -1.86 7.47 9.62
C MET A 283 -2.90 8.59 9.50
N GLU A 284 -2.49 9.83 9.19
CA GLU A 284 -3.42 10.96 8.97
C GLU A 284 -4.44 10.67 7.85
N TYR A 285 -4.03 9.93 6.81
CA TYR A 285 -4.89 9.54 5.70
C TYR A 285 -5.58 8.19 5.93
N GLY A 286 -5.38 7.56 7.09
CA GLY A 286 -5.86 6.22 7.40
C GLY A 286 -5.10 5.10 6.69
N GLY A 287 -3.94 5.40 6.09
CA GLY A 287 -3.12 4.43 5.36
C GLY A 287 -2.27 3.54 6.25
N GLY A 288 -2.08 3.94 7.52
CA GLY A 288 -1.32 3.19 8.50
C GLY A 288 -2.06 3.09 9.82
N SER A 289 -1.86 2.01 10.56
CA SER A 289 -2.38 1.92 11.93
C SER A 289 -1.60 0.94 12.79
N LEU A 290 -1.66 1.15 14.11
CA LEU A 290 -1.13 0.24 15.10
C LEU A 290 -2.20 -0.74 15.61
N VAL A 291 -1.89 -2.04 15.58
CA VAL A 291 -2.60 -3.08 16.35
C VAL A 291 -1.69 -3.65 17.41
N VAL A 292 -2.22 -3.91 18.60
CA VAL A 292 -1.48 -4.40 19.77
C VAL A 292 -2.27 -5.50 20.47
N ASP A 293 -1.60 -6.59 20.84
CA ASP A 293 -2.14 -7.52 21.84
C ASP A 293 -1.89 -6.92 23.23
N GLU A 294 -2.92 -6.28 23.79
CA GLU A 294 -2.83 -5.62 25.10
C GLU A 294 -2.51 -6.60 26.24
N SER A 295 -2.82 -7.89 26.09
CA SER A 295 -2.53 -8.89 27.11
C SER A 295 -1.04 -9.25 27.14
N LEU A 296 -0.38 -9.26 25.98
CA LEU A 296 1.05 -9.48 25.86
C LEU A 296 1.85 -8.21 26.17
N ALA A 297 1.44 -7.07 25.63
CA ALA A 297 2.10 -5.78 25.84
C ALA A 297 1.92 -5.29 27.28
N GLY A 298 0.74 -5.44 27.87
CA GLY A 298 0.45 -4.87 29.17
C GLY A 298 0.25 -3.34 29.10
N PRO A 299 -0.34 -2.76 30.17
CA PRO A 299 -0.94 -1.44 30.12
C PRO A 299 0.05 -0.30 29.93
N GLU A 300 1.28 -0.44 30.43
CA GLU A 300 2.31 0.60 30.33
C GLU A 300 2.78 0.81 28.89
N ALA A 301 3.15 -0.28 28.20
CA ALA A 301 3.58 -0.24 26.81
C ALA A 301 2.46 0.27 25.88
N VAL A 302 1.22 -0.19 26.10
CA VAL A 302 0.05 0.28 25.34
C VAL A 302 -0.17 1.78 25.56
N ALA A 303 -0.16 2.24 26.81
CA ALA A 303 -0.38 3.65 27.12
C ALA A 303 0.72 4.55 26.52
N ALA A 304 1.98 4.14 26.57
CA ALA A 304 3.10 4.87 25.99
C ALA A 304 2.94 5.01 24.46
N ALA A 305 2.65 3.91 23.76
CA ALA A 305 2.44 3.95 22.32
C ALA A 305 1.22 4.80 21.93
N ARG A 306 0.07 4.65 22.61
CA ARG A 306 -1.14 5.44 22.33
C ARG A 306 -0.95 6.94 22.62
N ALA A 307 -0.13 7.30 23.60
CA ALA A 307 0.19 8.70 23.87
C ALA A 307 0.99 9.34 22.71
N VAL A 308 1.97 8.62 22.16
CA VAL A 308 2.75 9.09 21.01
C VAL A 308 1.91 9.07 19.73
N GLU A 309 1.07 8.05 19.53
CA GLU A 309 0.14 7.98 18.40
C GLU A 309 -0.74 9.24 18.31
N ALA A 310 -1.26 9.73 19.43
CA ALA A 310 -2.04 10.96 19.46
C ALA A 310 -1.24 12.18 19.00
N THR A 311 0.04 12.26 19.35
CA THR A 311 0.94 13.34 18.92
C THR A 311 1.36 13.26 17.45
N ILE A 312 1.40 12.05 16.88
CA ILE A 312 1.57 11.85 15.44
C ILE A 312 0.33 12.37 14.71
N LEU A 313 -0.85 11.93 15.14
CA LEU A 313 -2.13 12.28 14.50
C LEU A 313 -2.50 13.76 14.60
N ASP A 314 -2.03 14.48 15.62
CA ASP A 314 -2.23 15.93 15.74
C ASP A 314 -1.10 16.77 15.12
N GLY A 315 -0.07 16.11 14.58
CA GLY A 315 1.09 16.73 13.92
C GLY A 315 2.11 17.36 14.87
N SER A 316 1.98 17.18 16.19
CA SER A 316 2.95 17.69 17.17
C SER A 316 4.24 16.85 17.22
N PHE A 317 4.19 15.61 16.76
CA PHE A 317 5.35 14.74 16.59
C PHE A 317 5.41 14.20 15.16
N VAL A 318 6.57 14.33 14.52
CA VAL A 318 6.84 13.79 13.19
C VAL A 318 7.88 12.70 13.34
N VAL A 319 7.55 11.47 12.91
CA VAL A 319 8.50 10.36 12.88
C VAL A 319 9.52 10.62 11.78
N GLU A 320 10.80 10.60 12.11
CA GLU A 320 11.85 10.81 11.11
C GLU A 320 11.88 9.64 10.10
N ILE A 321 12.09 10.00 8.83
CA ILE A 321 12.27 9.06 7.73
C ILE A 321 13.78 8.93 7.48
N ASP A 322 14.30 7.70 7.61
CA ASP A 322 15.68 7.35 7.29
C ASP A 322 15.70 6.14 6.36
N ASP A 323 16.08 6.38 5.10
CA ASP A 323 16.10 5.37 4.04
C ASP A 323 17.47 4.69 3.90
N THR A 324 18.44 5.02 4.77
CA THR A 324 19.77 4.40 4.75
C THR A 324 19.75 2.96 5.24
N GLU A 325 20.70 2.14 4.79
CA GLU A 325 20.74 0.73 5.19
C GLU A 325 21.06 0.62 6.71
N PRO A 326 20.14 0.05 7.52
CA PRO A 326 20.34 -0.10 8.95
C PRO A 326 21.48 -1.08 9.23
N THR A 327 22.20 -0.84 10.32
CA THR A 327 23.33 -1.68 10.74
C THR A 327 23.07 -2.27 12.13
N SER A 328 23.58 -3.48 12.37
CA SER A 328 23.54 -4.07 13.70
C SER A 328 24.31 -3.20 14.70
N SER A 329 23.80 -3.14 15.94
CA SER A 329 24.53 -2.53 17.06
C SER A 329 25.89 -3.22 17.25
N GLN A 330 26.93 -2.43 17.56
CA GLN A 330 28.25 -2.95 17.91
C GLN A 330 28.34 -3.43 19.36
#